data_AF-A0A3G3JUF0-F1
#
_entry.id   AF-A0A3G3JUF0-F1
#
_cell.length_a   1.000
_cell.length_b   1.000
_cell.length_c   1.000
_cell.angle_alpha   90.00
_cell.angle_beta   90.00
_cell.angle_gamma   90.00
#
_symmetry.space_group_name_H-M   'P 1'
#
loop_
_entity.id
_entity.type
_entity.pdbx_description
1 polymer ?
#
loop_
_entity_poly.entity_id
_entity_poly.type
_entity_poly.pdbx_seq_one_letter_code
_entity_poly.pdbx_strand_id
1 'polypeptide(L)'
;MANTSHPRAQESPLKRLLDPSQPFCREDVLWALHHVKRKAAEGAPEWSGLDRPQLIECFACFAEMALLLLHKQTPGQPETACFRVMLRTLFAAETA
;
A
#
# COMPACT_ATOMS: atom_id res chain seq x y z
N MET A 1 -9.75 -30.86 -3.25
CA MET A 1 -8.88 -30.08 -2.35
C MET A 1 -7.58 -29.77 -3.09
N ALA A 2 -7.50 -28.63 -3.76
CA ALA A 2 -6.30 -28.24 -4.51
C ALA A 2 -5.52 -27.22 -3.67
N ASN A 3 -4.47 -27.69 -2.99
CA ASN A 3 -3.49 -26.85 -2.32
C ASN A 3 -2.59 -26.21 -3.39
N THR A 4 -3.04 -25.09 -3.97
CA THR A 4 -2.28 -24.37 -4.99
C THR A 4 -1.29 -23.44 -4.33
N SER A 5 -0.22 -24.04 -3.80
CA SER A 5 0.99 -23.34 -3.37
C SER A 5 1.71 -22.80 -4.61
N HIS A 6 1.25 -21.66 -5.16
CA HIS A 6 1.93 -21.01 -6.28
C HIS A 6 3.32 -20.51 -5.86
N PRO A 7 4.35 -20.63 -6.73
CA PRO A 7 5.71 -20.21 -6.43
C PRO A 7 5.72 -18.70 -6.19
N ARG A 8 5.91 -18.36 -4.93
CA ARG A 8 5.80 -17.03 -4.30
C ARG A 8 7.06 -16.20 -4.58
N ALA A 9 7.46 -16.08 -5.85
CA ALA A 9 8.77 -15.56 -6.25
C ALA A 9 8.66 -14.39 -7.25
N GLN A 10 9.21 -13.23 -6.83
CA GLN A 10 9.85 -12.21 -7.67
C GLN A 10 9.02 -11.18 -8.46
N GLU A 11 7.74 -10.97 -8.19
CA GLU A 11 7.15 -9.66 -8.50
C GLU A 11 7.34 -8.74 -7.30
N SER A 12 7.77 -7.49 -7.54
CA SER A 12 7.86 -6.50 -6.46
C SER A 12 6.48 -6.44 -5.80
N PRO A 13 6.36 -6.62 -4.48
CA PRO A 13 5.06 -6.68 -3.81
C PRO A 13 4.19 -5.46 -4.14
N LEU A 14 4.85 -4.33 -4.40
CA LEU A 14 4.30 -3.09 -4.92
C LEU A 14 3.59 -3.25 -6.28
N LYS A 15 4.13 -4.00 -7.26
CA LYS A 15 3.46 -4.24 -8.55
C LYS A 15 2.14 -5.00 -8.39
N ARG A 16 2.10 -6.06 -7.57
CA ARG A 16 0.84 -6.79 -7.27
C ARG A 16 -0.15 -5.93 -6.50
N LEU A 17 0.35 -5.18 -5.52
CA LEU A 17 -0.43 -4.22 -4.73
C LEU A 17 -1.04 -3.11 -5.61
N LEU A 18 -0.45 -2.84 -6.77
CA LEU A 18 -0.96 -1.88 -7.74
C LEU A 18 -1.75 -2.51 -8.89
N ASP A 19 -1.75 -3.84 -9.04
CA ASP A 19 -2.50 -4.55 -10.07
C ASP A 19 -3.98 -4.71 -9.68
N PRO A 20 -4.94 -4.03 -10.35
CA PRO A 20 -6.36 -4.13 -10.05
C PRO A 20 -6.93 -5.54 -10.27
N SER A 21 -6.24 -6.38 -11.05
CA SER A 21 -6.63 -7.75 -11.37
C SER A 21 -6.38 -8.72 -10.21
N GLN A 22 -5.51 -8.35 -9.27
CA GLN A 22 -5.17 -9.18 -8.11
C GLN A 22 -6.12 -8.91 -6.95
N PRO A 23 -6.63 -9.93 -6.23
CA PRO A 23 -7.36 -9.71 -5.00
C PRO A 23 -6.43 -9.09 -3.95
N PHE A 24 -6.93 -8.10 -3.22
CA PHE A 24 -6.20 -7.50 -2.11
C PHE A 24 -6.15 -8.48 -0.94
N CYS A 25 -4.96 -8.91 -0.52
CA CYS A 25 -4.82 -9.75 0.68
C CYS A 25 -4.33 -8.95 1.89
N ARG A 26 -4.54 -9.50 3.08
CA ARG A 26 -4.14 -8.88 4.35
C ARG A 26 -2.63 -8.65 4.40
N GLU A 27 -1.86 -9.60 3.88
CA GLU A 27 -0.40 -9.54 3.79
C GLU A 27 0.07 -8.38 2.91
N ASP A 28 -0.67 -8.03 1.86
CA ASP A 28 -0.37 -6.91 0.98
C ASP A 28 -0.54 -5.56 1.70
N VAL A 29 -1.59 -5.41 2.52
CA VAL A 29 -1.81 -4.23 3.38
C VAL A 29 -0.69 -4.08 4.41
N LEU A 30 -0.32 -5.19 5.06
CA LEU A 30 0.76 -5.20 6.06
C LEU A 30 2.11 -4.86 5.43
N TRP A 31 2.39 -5.40 4.25
CA TRP A 31 3.60 -5.08 3.50
C TRP A 31 3.65 -3.59 3.15
N ALA A 32 2.54 -3.03 2.66
CA ALA A 32 2.44 -1.62 2.32
C ALA A 32 2.70 -0.70 3.53
N LEU A 33 2.08 -0.99 4.68
CA LEU A 33 2.34 -0.28 5.93
C LEU A 33 3.81 -0.34 6.34
N HIS A 34 4.41 -1.54 6.28
CA HIS A 34 5.81 -1.71 6.62
C HIS A 34 6.71 -0.91 5.67
N HIS A 35 6.42 -0.92 4.37
CA HIS A 35 7.21 -0.25 3.36
C HIS A 35 7.14 1.27 3.50
N VAL A 36 5.94 1.84 3.64
CA VAL A 36 5.72 3.29 3.87
C VAL A 36 6.40 3.72 5.18
N LYS A 37 6.26 2.95 6.27
CA LYS A 37 6.96 3.23 7.54
C LYS A 37 8.48 3.26 7.38
N ARG A 38 9.03 2.30 6.61
CA ARG A 38 10.47 2.22 6.36
C ARG A 38 10.95 3.46 5.58
N LYS A 39 10.25 3.82 4.50
CA LYS A 39 10.52 5.04 3.72
C LYS A 39 10.45 6.31 4.58
N ALA A 40 9.49 6.39 5.51
CA ALA A 40 9.38 7.51 6.44
C ALA A 40 10.60 7.62 7.37
N ALA A 41 11.06 6.50 7.91
CA ALA A 41 12.20 6.44 8.80
C ALA A 41 13.54 6.72 8.09
N GLU A 42 13.65 6.30 6.82
CA GLU A 42 14.82 6.52 5.98
C GLU A 42 14.87 7.94 5.38
N GLY A 43 13.82 8.74 5.56
CA GLY A 43 13.76 10.11 5.02
C GLY A 43 13.70 10.11 3.50
N ALA A 44 12.87 9.22 2.93
CA ALA A 44 12.70 9.01 1.50
C ALA A 44 12.80 10.32 0.69
N PRO A 45 13.80 10.46 -0.21
CA PRO A 45 14.08 11.71 -0.90
C PRO A 45 12.89 12.19 -1.74
N GLU A 46 12.05 11.30 -2.23
CA GLU A 46 10.78 11.62 -2.91
C GLU A 46 9.76 12.35 -2.03
N TRP A 47 9.87 12.22 -0.69
CA TRP A 47 9.01 12.92 0.26
C TRP A 47 9.63 14.20 0.80
N SER A 48 10.89 14.48 0.45
CA SER A 48 11.61 15.69 0.88
C SER A 48 11.06 16.97 0.25
N GLY A 49 10.40 16.86 -0.91
CA GLY A 49 9.74 17.97 -1.60
C GLY A 49 8.26 18.19 -1.24
N LEU A 50 7.66 17.28 -0.46
CA LEU A 50 6.29 17.41 0.02
C LEU A 50 6.25 18.27 1.29
N ASP A 51 5.25 19.14 1.40
CA ASP A 51 5.04 19.91 2.61
C ASP A 51 4.75 18.96 3.77
N ARG A 52 5.49 19.11 4.88
CA ARG A 52 5.48 18.16 6.01
C ARG A 52 4.07 17.92 6.59
N PRO A 53 3.18 18.92 6.70
CA PRO A 53 1.79 18.70 7.12
C PRO A 53 1.01 17.82 6.15
N GLN A 54 1.17 18.00 4.84
CA GLN A 54 0.46 17.21 3.82
C GLN A 54 0.91 15.75 3.83
N LEU A 55 2.21 15.49 4.06
CA LEU A 55 2.73 14.13 4.21
C LEU A 55 2.12 13.42 5.41
N ILE A 56 1.99 14.13 6.55
CA ILE A 56 1.38 13.61 7.77
C ILE A 56 -0.10 13.29 7.54
N GLU A 57 -0.85 14.18 6.89
CA GLU A 57 -2.26 13.96 6.55
C GLU A 57 -2.44 12.77 5.59
N CYS A 58 -1.61 12.68 4.55
CA CYS A 58 -1.61 11.55 3.63
C CYS A 58 -1.30 10.23 4.35
N PHE A 59 -0.30 10.24 5.24
CA PHE A 59 0.04 9.06 6.03
C PHE A 59 -1.07 8.66 7.00
N ALA A 60 -1.73 9.63 7.65
CA ALA A 60 -2.85 9.37 8.54
C ALA A 60 -4.03 8.73 7.79
N CYS A 61 -4.45 9.32 6.67
CA CYS A 61 -5.48 8.74 5.79
C CYS A 61 -5.09 7.34 5.31
N PHE A 62 -3.82 7.14 4.95
CA PHE A 62 -3.29 5.83 4.57
C PHE A 62 -3.38 4.79 5.68
N ALA A 63 -2.96 5.14 6.88
CA ALA A 63 -3.00 4.26 8.03
C ALA A 63 -4.45 3.89 8.40
N GLU A 64 -5.37 4.84 8.38
CA GLU A 64 -6.78 4.61 8.66
C GLU A 64 -7.42 3.63 7.67
N MET A 65 -7.21 3.84 6.37
CA MET A 65 -7.71 2.93 5.34
C MET A 65 -7.07 1.54 5.43
N ALA A 66 -5.77 1.47 5.73
CA ALA A 66 -5.11 0.18 5.95
C ALA A 66 -5.75 -0.56 7.14
N LEU A 67 -5.97 0.12 8.26
CA LEU A 67 -6.61 -0.47 9.44
C LEU A 67 -8.04 -0.92 9.15
N LEU A 68 -8.81 -0.14 8.39
CA LEU A 68 -10.15 -0.52 7.93
C LEU A 68 -10.10 -1.84 7.13
N LEU A 69 -9.18 -1.94 6.17
CA LEU A 69 -8.99 -3.15 5.35
C LEU A 69 -8.52 -4.35 6.18
N LEU A 70 -7.67 -4.14 7.20
CA LEU A 70 -7.20 -5.20 8.10
C LEU A 70 -8.29 -5.72 9.04
N HIS A 71 -9.24 -4.88 9.44
CA HIS A 71 -10.35 -5.26 10.34
C HIS A 71 -11.50 -5.95 9.61
N LYS A 72 -11.68 -5.70 8.30
CA LYS A 72 -12.72 -6.36 7.51
C LYS A 72 -12.26 -7.75 7.08
N GLN A 73 -13.05 -8.79 7.37
CA GLN A 73 -12.80 -10.15 6.87
C GLN A 73 -12.82 -10.23 5.33
N THR A 74 -13.64 -9.40 4.69
CA THR A 74 -13.73 -9.26 3.23
C THR A 74 -13.88 -7.77 2.91
N PRO A 75 -12.77 -7.08 2.56
CA PRO A 75 -12.87 -5.69 2.14
C PRO A 75 -13.58 -5.59 0.78
N GLY A 76 -14.39 -4.54 0.61
CA GLY A 76 -15.09 -4.29 -0.64
C GLY A 76 -14.15 -3.83 -1.75
N GLN A 77 -14.60 -3.99 -3.00
CA GLN A 77 -13.93 -3.45 -4.18
C GLN A 77 -13.70 -1.92 -4.10
N PRO A 78 -14.64 -1.10 -3.58
CA PRO A 78 -14.43 0.34 -3.47
C PRO A 78 -13.29 0.71 -2.50
N GLU A 79 -13.24 0.09 -1.32
CA GLU A 79 -12.21 0.39 -0.32
C GLU A 79 -10.82 -0.04 -0.78
N THR A 80 -10.73 -1.20 -1.45
CA THR A 80 -9.47 -1.68 -2.02
C THR A 80 -9.01 -0.82 -3.20
N ALA A 81 -9.93 -0.34 -4.06
CA ALA A 81 -9.61 0.59 -5.13
C ALA A 81 -9.10 1.93 -4.59
N CYS A 82 -9.76 2.49 -3.57
CA CYS A 82 -9.33 3.72 -2.91
C CYS A 82 -7.92 3.60 -2.33
N PHE A 83 -7.65 2.50 -1.61
CA PHE A 83 -6.33 2.24 -1.02
C PHE A 83 -5.23 2.12 -2.08
N ARG A 84 -5.51 1.51 -3.23
CA ARG A 84 -4.57 1.47 -4.37
C ARG A 84 -4.25 2.84 -4.92
N VAL A 85 -5.25 3.73 -5.04
CA VAL A 85 -5.02 5.11 -5.49
C VAL A 85 -4.09 5.84 -4.53
N MET A 86 -4.33 5.73 -3.22
CA MET A 86 -3.47 6.34 -2.20
C MET A 86 -2.03 5.82 -2.24
N LEU A 87 -1.85 4.51 -2.44
CA LEU A 87 -0.52 3.92 -2.63
C LEU A 87 0.17 4.46 -3.86
N ARG A 88 -0.55 4.60 -4.99
CA ARG A 88 0.02 5.22 -6.19
C ARG A 88 0.42 6.65 -5.93
N THR A 89 -0.34 7.44 -5.17
CA THR A 89 0.04 8.81 -4.83
C THR A 89 1.32 8.85 -3.99
N LEU A 90 1.45 7.97 -2.98
CA LEU A 90 2.64 7.90 -2.13
C LEU A 90 3.90 7.44 -2.89
N PHE A 91 3.74 6.59 -3.91
CA PHE A 91 4.85 6.04 -4.71
C PHE A 91 5.10 6.73 -6.04
N ALA A 92 4.15 7.48 -6.61
CA ALA A 92 4.36 8.25 -7.83
C ALA A 92 5.37 9.38 -7.63
N ALA A 93 5.58 9.81 -6.39
CA ALA A 93 6.66 10.71 -6.01
C ALA A 93 8.07 10.15 -6.32
N GLU A 94 8.20 8.83 -6.55
CA GLU A 94 9.46 8.14 -6.87
C GLU A 94 9.88 8.28 -8.34
N THR A 95 8.99 8.77 -9.22
CA THR A 95 9.22 8.88 -10.69
C THR A 95 9.34 10.31 -11.21
N ALA A 96 9.38 11.32 -10.32
CA ALA A 96 9.51 12.73 -10.70
C ALA A 96 10.91 13.28 -10.40
#